data_AF-A0A2N2J179-F1
#
_entry.id   AF-A0A2N2J179-F1
#
_cell.length_a   1.000
_cell.length_b   1.000
_cell.length_c   1.000
_cell.angle_alpha   90.00
_cell.angle_beta   90.00
_cell.angle_gamma   90.00
#
_symmetry.space_group_name_H-M   'P 1'
#
loop_
_entity.id
_entity.type
_entity.pdbx_description
1 polymer ?
#
loop_
_entity_poly.entity_id
_entity_poly.type
_entity_poly.pdbx_seq_one_letter_code
_entity_poly.pdbx_strand_id
1 'polypeptide(L)'
;MLNLSLGKKGKIPDYFKESQMTYGIVTFDSKVCTGCGICVSICPARGLRLTDRKDDSGKKIPLLIETAPGISLCMACGDCSAACQEGAIRIKRGFNAGFFFRKLSQKSDLTLPKKY
;
A
#
# COMPACT_ATOMS: atom_id res chain seq x y z
N MET A 1 1.98 -22.19 -22.86
CA MET A 1 0.97 -21.11 -22.97
C MET A 1 -0.23 -21.48 -22.09
N LEU A 2 -0.67 -20.58 -21.19
CA LEU A 2 -1.90 -20.81 -20.43
C LEU A 2 -3.12 -20.80 -21.38
N ASN A 3 -3.81 -21.92 -21.51
CA ASN A 3 -5.06 -22.03 -22.30
C ASN A 3 -6.23 -21.36 -21.55
N LEU A 4 -6.27 -20.03 -21.59
CA LEU A 4 -7.39 -19.24 -21.07
C LEU A 4 -8.48 -19.12 -22.14
N SER A 5 -9.74 -19.40 -21.77
CA SER A 5 -10.90 -19.18 -22.64
C SER A 5 -10.98 -17.72 -23.09
N LEU A 6 -11.50 -17.46 -24.30
CA LEU A 6 -11.50 -16.12 -24.94
C LEU A 6 -12.03 -15.01 -24.01
N GLY A 7 -13.09 -15.27 -23.24
CA GLY A 7 -13.67 -14.31 -22.30
C GLY A 7 -12.83 -14.02 -21.04
N LYS A 8 -11.78 -14.80 -20.76
CA LYS A 8 -10.85 -14.60 -19.63
C LYS A 8 -9.59 -13.83 -20.03
N LYS A 9 -9.21 -13.82 -21.31
CA LYS A 9 -8.03 -13.08 -21.81
C LYS A 9 -8.18 -11.56 -21.65
N GLY A 10 -9.39 -11.02 -21.76
CA GLY A 10 -9.68 -9.59 -21.51
C GLY A 10 -9.88 -9.20 -20.05
N LYS A 11 -9.72 -10.14 -19.10
CA LYS A 11 -9.89 -9.90 -17.65
C LYS A 11 -8.58 -9.90 -16.87
N ILE A 12 -7.44 -10.08 -17.52
CA ILE A 12 -6.13 -9.96 -16.86
C ILE A 12 -5.87 -8.46 -16.72
N PRO A 13 -5.81 -7.93 -15.49
CA PRO A 13 -5.57 -6.51 -15.29
C PRO A 13 -4.13 -6.18 -15.65
N ASP A 14 -3.96 -5.04 -16.30
CA ASP A 14 -2.68 -4.38 -16.40
C ASP A 14 -2.43 -3.65 -15.08
N TYR A 15 -1.45 -4.11 -14.32
CA TYR A 15 -1.06 -3.52 -13.04
C TYR A 15 -0.54 -2.09 -13.19
N PHE A 16 -0.36 -1.54 -14.39
CA PHE A 16 0.05 -0.16 -14.60
C PHE A 16 -1.11 0.80 -14.94
N LYS A 17 -2.37 0.32 -14.91
CA LYS A 17 -3.54 1.14 -15.21
C LYS A 17 -4.36 1.46 -13.95
N GLU A 18 -4.32 2.72 -13.51
CA GLU A 18 -5.01 3.18 -12.29
C GLU A 18 -6.54 2.92 -12.33
N SER A 19 -7.16 2.91 -13.50
CA SER A 19 -8.60 2.63 -13.62
C SER A 19 -9.00 1.19 -13.33
N GLN A 20 -8.04 0.26 -13.23
CA GLN A 20 -8.31 -1.16 -13.03
C GLN A 20 -8.13 -1.63 -11.58
N MET A 21 -7.38 -0.89 -10.75
CA MET A 21 -7.15 -1.23 -9.35
C MET A 21 -6.77 0.00 -8.52
N THR A 22 -6.99 -0.05 -7.22
CA THR A 22 -6.55 1.02 -6.30
C THR A 22 -5.43 0.54 -5.41
N TYR A 23 -4.34 1.28 -5.39
CA TYR A 23 -3.22 1.04 -4.47
C TYR A 23 -3.56 1.46 -3.04
N GLY A 24 -2.88 0.82 -2.10
CA GLY A 24 -2.84 1.27 -0.73
C GLY A 24 -2.18 2.64 -0.64
N ILE A 25 -2.66 3.47 0.27
CA ILE A 25 -2.04 4.76 0.61
C ILE A 25 -1.94 4.85 2.12
N VAL A 26 -0.77 5.24 2.59
CA VAL A 26 -0.52 5.64 3.98
C VAL A 26 -0.14 7.11 4.01
N THR A 27 -0.49 7.77 5.11
CA THR A 27 -0.10 9.17 5.39
C THR A 27 0.78 9.22 6.62
N PHE A 28 1.64 10.24 6.66
CA PHE A 28 2.62 10.46 7.70
C PHE A 28 2.36 11.81 8.36
N ASP A 29 2.21 11.83 9.68
CA ASP A 29 2.19 13.07 10.45
C ASP A 29 3.63 13.50 10.75
N SER A 30 4.10 14.54 10.07
CA SER A 30 5.46 15.07 10.22
C SER A 30 5.72 15.70 11.60
N LYS A 31 4.67 16.10 12.33
CA LYS A 31 4.83 16.73 13.64
C LYS A 31 5.32 15.72 14.68
N VAL A 32 4.76 14.52 14.66
CA VAL A 32 5.11 13.44 15.61
C VAL A 32 6.15 12.46 15.07
N CYS A 33 6.34 12.39 13.74
CA CYS A 33 7.39 11.54 13.17
C CYS A 33 8.78 12.02 13.60
N THR A 34 9.65 11.09 14.03
CA THR A 34 11.05 11.34 14.43
C THR A 34 12.05 11.14 13.29
N GLY A 35 11.62 10.55 12.17
CA GLY A 35 12.49 10.23 11.04
C GLY A 35 13.38 8.99 11.25
N CYS A 36 13.05 8.10 12.19
CA CYS A 36 13.85 6.92 12.53
C CYS A 36 14.00 5.87 11.40
N GLY A 37 13.12 5.90 10.39
CA GLY A 37 13.22 5.01 9.22
C GLY A 37 12.75 3.56 9.42
N ILE A 38 12.24 3.17 10.60
CA ILE A 38 11.77 1.79 10.84
C ILE A 38 10.70 1.34 9.83
N CYS A 39 9.81 2.25 9.46
CA CYS A 39 8.77 2.01 8.47
C CYS A 39 9.32 1.65 7.07
N VAL A 40 10.48 2.21 6.68
CA VAL A 40 11.16 1.88 5.43
C VAL A 40 11.74 0.47 5.51
N SER A 41 12.40 0.13 6.64
CA SER A 41 13.04 -1.17 6.82
C SER A 41 12.05 -2.33 6.91
N ILE A 42 10.88 -2.12 7.53
CA ILE A 42 9.90 -3.18 7.73
C ILE A 42 8.96 -3.38 6.52
N CYS A 43 8.93 -2.44 5.57
CA CYS A 43 7.98 -2.48 4.47
C CYS A 43 8.23 -3.69 3.56
N PRO A 44 7.34 -4.69 3.51
CA PRO A 44 7.56 -5.89 2.71
C PRO A 44 7.57 -5.58 1.21
N ALA A 45 6.78 -4.58 0.79
CA ALA A 45 6.71 -4.13 -0.59
C ALA A 45 7.90 -3.25 -1.01
N ARG A 46 8.80 -2.87 -0.08
CA ARG A 46 9.88 -1.91 -0.31
C ARG A 46 9.40 -0.61 -0.96
N GLY A 47 8.17 -0.21 -0.65
CA GLY A 47 7.46 0.92 -1.28
C GLY A 47 7.63 2.25 -0.56
N LEU A 48 8.56 2.34 0.40
CA LEU A 48 8.80 3.52 1.20
C LEU A 48 10.26 3.95 1.09
N ARG A 49 10.50 5.25 1.15
CA ARG A 49 11.83 5.85 1.32
C ARG A 49 11.74 7.06 2.23
N LEU A 50 12.87 7.51 2.76
CA LEU A 50 12.95 8.81 3.41
C LEU A 50 13.11 9.94 2.38
N THR A 51 12.66 11.14 2.73
CA THR A 51 12.94 12.36 1.96
C THR A 51 14.43 12.57 1.80
N ASP A 52 14.83 13.15 0.67
CA ASP A 52 16.24 13.47 0.41
C ASP A 52 16.70 14.65 1.28
N ARG A 53 15.81 15.63 1.44
CA ARG A 53 16.00 16.82 2.29
C ARG A 53 15.29 16.66 3.63
N LYS A 54 15.80 17.37 4.63
CA LYS A 54 15.16 17.52 5.93
C LYS A 54 14.00 18.52 5.82
N ASP A 55 12.96 18.30 6.62
CA ASP A 55 11.89 19.29 6.84
C ASP A 55 12.38 20.46 7.72
N ASP A 56 11.48 21.41 8.00
CA ASP A 56 11.76 22.58 8.83
C ASP A 56 12.18 22.21 10.27
N SER A 57 11.85 20.99 10.71
CA SER A 57 12.24 20.44 12.02
C SER A 57 13.54 19.63 11.96
N GLY A 58 14.26 19.64 10.83
CA GLY A 58 15.55 18.95 10.67
C GLY A 58 15.45 17.43 10.50
N LYS A 59 14.26 16.90 10.20
CA LYS A 59 13.98 15.45 10.10
C LYS A 59 13.77 15.03 8.65
N LYS A 60 14.21 13.82 8.30
CA LYS A 60 13.80 13.19 7.04
C LYS A 60 12.52 12.40 7.29
N ILE A 61 11.48 12.67 6.52
CA ILE A 61 10.15 12.06 6.70
C ILE A 61 9.96 10.96 5.66
N PRO A 62 9.29 9.85 6.00
CA PRO A 62 8.95 8.82 5.03
C PRO A 62 7.96 9.30 3.94
N LEU A 63 8.12 8.72 2.75
CA LEU A 63 7.34 8.96 1.54
C LEU A 63 7.00 7.62 0.89
N LEU A 64 5.86 7.56 0.20
CA LEU A 64 5.58 6.47 -0.75
C LEU A 64 6.42 6.64 -2.02
N ILE A 65 6.99 5.54 -2.49
CA ILE A 65 7.64 5.47 -3.79
C ILE A 65 6.54 5.32 -4.86
N GLU A 66 6.50 6.27 -5.78
CA GLU A 66 5.70 6.15 -6.99
C GLU A 66 6.51 5.44 -8.08
N THR A 67 5.98 4.34 -8.62
CA THR A 67 6.61 3.59 -9.73
C THR A 67 6.08 4.03 -11.09
N ALA A 68 4.93 4.69 -11.12
CA ALA A 68 4.32 5.39 -12.25
C ALA A 68 3.40 6.49 -11.70
N PRO A 69 2.95 7.47 -12.51
CA PRO A 69 2.11 8.55 -12.02
C PRO A 69 0.86 8.02 -11.28
N GLY A 70 0.74 8.34 -9.98
CA GLY A 70 -0.38 7.89 -9.13
C GLY A 70 -0.32 6.42 -8.68
N ILE A 71 0.79 5.72 -8.97
CA ILE A 71 0.95 4.29 -8.73
C ILE A 71 2.05 4.07 -7.69
N SER A 72 1.72 3.43 -6.56
CA SER A 72 2.67 3.09 -5.50
C SER A 72 2.69 1.58 -5.23
N LEU A 73 3.75 1.08 -4.59
CA LEU A 73 3.83 -0.33 -4.18
C LEU A 73 3.11 -0.64 -2.88
N CYS A 74 2.45 0.33 -2.26
CA CYS A 74 1.78 0.12 -0.98
C CYS A 74 0.55 -0.77 -1.12
N MET A 75 0.55 -1.86 -0.36
CA MET A 75 -0.59 -2.79 -0.26
C MET A 75 -1.45 -2.55 0.99
N ALA A 76 -1.16 -1.48 1.75
CA ALA A 76 -1.84 -1.13 3.01
C ALA A 76 -1.89 -2.28 4.04
N CYS A 77 -0.81 -3.06 4.16
CA CYS A 77 -0.71 -4.18 5.11
C CYS A 77 -0.72 -3.74 6.58
N GLY A 78 -0.24 -2.52 6.87
CA GLY A 78 -0.21 -1.96 8.23
C GLY A 78 1.08 -2.17 9.00
N ASP A 79 2.08 -2.91 8.49
CA ASP A 79 3.34 -3.19 9.20
C ASP A 79 4.06 -1.91 9.64
N CYS A 80 4.10 -0.90 8.77
CA CYS A 80 4.69 0.39 9.11
C CYS A 80 3.93 1.10 10.23
N SER A 81 2.59 1.03 10.23
CA SER A 81 1.76 1.63 11.26
C SER A 81 1.94 0.93 12.61
N ALA A 82 1.98 -0.40 12.60
CA ALA A 82 2.21 -1.20 13.80
C ALA A 82 3.63 -1.00 14.39
N ALA A 83 4.65 -0.88 13.53
CA ALA A 83 6.03 -0.69 13.97
C ALA A 83 6.34 0.75 14.46
N CYS A 84 5.47 1.72 14.18
CA CYS A 84 5.73 3.11 14.52
C CYS A 84 5.41 3.39 15.99
N GLN A 85 6.46 3.54 16.80
CA GLN A 85 6.35 3.85 18.23
C GLN A 85 5.61 5.17 18.51
N GLU A 86 5.79 6.17 17.65
CA GLU A 86 5.14 7.49 17.76
C GLU A 86 3.70 7.51 17.24
N GLY A 87 3.23 6.42 16.63
CA GLY A 87 1.91 6.36 16.01
C GLY A 87 1.73 7.34 14.84
N ALA A 88 2.80 7.77 14.18
CA ALA A 88 2.81 8.80 13.14
C ALA A 88 2.18 8.38 11.79
N ILE A 89 1.77 7.13 11.63
CA ILE A 89 1.38 6.53 10.34
C ILE A 89 -0.09 6.09 10.38
N ARG A 90 -0.86 6.48 9.36
CA ARG A 90 -2.27 6.08 9.18
C ARG A 90 -2.50 5.54 7.78
N ILE A 91 -3.31 4.48 7.66
CA ILE A 91 -3.79 3.99 6.37
C ILE A 91 -4.90 4.92 5.90
N LYS A 92 -4.67 5.63 4.78
CA LYS A 92 -5.66 6.52 4.15
C LYS A 92 -6.56 5.77 3.17
N ARG A 93 -6.01 4.76 2.49
CA ARG A 93 -6.75 3.94 1.51
C ARG A 93 -6.21 2.52 1.50
N GLY A 94 -7.10 1.53 1.47
CA GLY A 94 -6.74 0.13 1.31
C GLY A 94 -6.40 -0.24 -0.14
N PHE A 95 -5.65 -1.32 -0.32
CA PHE A 95 -5.44 -1.92 -1.64
C PHE A 95 -6.71 -2.63 -2.11
N ASN A 96 -7.07 -2.45 -3.38
CA ASN A 96 -8.17 -3.16 -4.02
C ASN A 96 -7.75 -3.56 -5.43
N ALA A 97 -7.62 -4.86 -5.65
CA ALA A 97 -7.21 -5.45 -6.92
C ALA A 97 -8.33 -5.41 -8.01
N GLY A 98 -9.49 -4.81 -7.70
CA GLY A 98 -10.64 -4.71 -8.59
C GLY A 98 -11.42 -6.02 -8.72
N PHE A 99 -12.31 -6.10 -9.72
CA PHE A 99 -13.17 -7.27 -9.99
C PHE A 99 -12.48 -8.34 -10.87
N PHE A 100 -11.18 -8.18 -11.12
CA PHE A 100 -10.42 -9.01 -12.05
C PHE A 100 -9.92 -10.32 -11.42
N PHE A 101 -9.82 -10.36 -10.09
CA PHE A 101 -9.42 -11.54 -9.36
C PHE A 101 -10.65 -12.29 -8.87
N ARG A 102 -10.67 -13.61 -9.07
CA ARG A 102 -11.63 -14.47 -8.38
C ARG A 102 -11.30 -14.37 -6.89
N LYS A 103 -12.15 -13.71 -6.11
CA LYS A 103 -12.10 -13.83 -4.65
C LYS A 103 -12.15 -15.33 -4.35
N LEU A 104 -11.06 -15.89 -3.82
CA LEU A 104 -11.08 -17.21 -3.24
C LEU A 104 -12.10 -17.09 -2.11
N SER A 105 -13.29 -17.66 -2.34
CA SER A 105 -14.54 -17.42 -1.63
C SER A 105 -14.33 -17.12 -0.15
N GLN A 106 -14.86 -15.98 0.32
CA GLN A 106 -15.21 -15.80 1.74
C GLN A 106 -16.21 -16.91 2.04
N LYS A 107 -15.72 -18.04 2.55
CA LYS A 107 -16.59 -19.13 2.99
C LYS A 107 -17.47 -18.61 4.13
N SER A 108 -18.65 -19.20 4.30
CA SER A 108 -19.64 -18.76 5.28
C SER A 108 -19.15 -18.79 6.73
N ASP A 109 -18.07 -19.53 7.01
CA ASP A 109 -17.40 -19.65 8.30
C ASP A 109 -16.36 -18.56 8.57
N LEU A 110 -16.00 -17.73 7.58
CA LEU A 110 -15.05 -16.63 7.75
C LEU A 110 -15.78 -15.32 8.09
N THR A 111 -15.42 -14.69 9.20
CA THR A 111 -15.88 -13.33 9.54
C THR A 111 -15.04 -12.27 8.82
N LEU A 112 -15.64 -11.11 8.52
CA LEU A 112 -14.89 -9.97 7.99
C LEU A 112 -13.80 -9.53 8.99
N PRO A 113 -12.64 -9.03 8.52
CA PRO A 113 -11.63 -8.45 9.39
C PRO A 113 -12.26 -7.33 10.25
N LYS A 114 -11.85 -7.25 11.54
CA LYS A 114 -12.24 -6.13 12.40
C LYS A 114 -11.86 -4.82 11.72
N LYS A 115 -12.81 -3.89 11.62
CA LYS A 115 -12.52 -2.52 11.21
C LYS A 115 -11.72 -1.86 12.34
N TYR A 116 -10.48 -1.51 12.04
CA TYR A 116 -9.60 -0.71 12.87
C TYR A 116 -9.68 0.77 12.48
#